data_AF-A0A2W5FH09-F1
#
_entry.id   AF-A0A2W5FH09-F1
#
_cell.length_a   1.000
_cell.length_b   1.000
_cell.length_c   1.000
_cell.angle_alpha   90.00
_cell.angle_beta   90.00
_cell.angle_gamma   90.00
#
_symmetry.space_group_name_H-M   'P 1'
#
loop_
_entity.id
_entity.type
_entity.pdbx_description
1 polymer ?
#
loop_
_entity_poly.entity_id
_entity_poly.type
_entity_poly.pdbx_seq_one_letter_code
_entity_poly.pdbx_strand_id
1 'polypeptide(L)'
;MAILEIKEQSRFKGLDDVLPGGAIGFEGRTFDAINTVYAASTSPLSTFSKSGKSLSAPKDEPELAIAKKATLSGKFSDQAEDQDKSAESTKLFMLVSMWATQNADENGTVSGNSFVNIIEVLKNQFGIDTSPVEKLIERVTGTPYAEFKNSAQNTNFDVSGFYHQDTKGNRSPIIRNGGFDSDKVLRIAASDNAGAGNCAKGVANIAEGLGWDVQRGHATEWDKTLPRNGWVKLQGANAHNAPEGAVLVYNSDIELGKKARNSGGGVYGHVEFVAEGANGQKLFVSDKARNNAGGSVPNNFAGAYIYVGDNAPASNLAIARNFNQGISLASHGPTPPNLG
;
A
#
# COMPACT_ATOMS: atom_id res chain seq x y z
N MET A 1 5.61 -25.55 -10.36
CA MET A 1 5.54 -24.11 -10.70
C MET A 1 4.89 -23.86 -12.07
N ALA A 2 5.22 -24.58 -13.14
CA ALA A 2 4.65 -24.32 -14.48
C ALA A 2 3.12 -24.54 -14.66
N ILE A 3 2.43 -25.21 -13.74
CA ILE A 3 0.99 -25.54 -13.87
C ILE A 3 0.07 -24.43 -13.33
N LEU A 4 0.55 -23.60 -12.38
CA LEU A 4 -0.21 -22.47 -11.83
C LEU A 4 -0.18 -21.25 -12.76
N GLU A 5 0.97 -21.01 -13.40
CA GLU A 5 1.19 -19.89 -14.32
C GLU A 5 0.32 -19.98 -15.60
N ILE A 6 0.07 -21.20 -16.09
CA ILE A 6 -0.77 -21.46 -17.27
C ILE A 6 -2.27 -21.23 -16.95
N LYS A 7 -2.71 -21.47 -15.71
CA LYS A 7 -4.11 -21.27 -15.31
C LYS A 7 -4.48 -19.80 -15.19
N GLU A 8 -3.62 -18.96 -14.61
CA GLU A 8 -3.91 -17.52 -14.48
C GLU A 8 -3.93 -16.81 -15.84
N GLN A 9 -2.97 -17.08 -16.75
CA GLN A 9 -2.97 -16.48 -18.09
C GLN A 9 -4.21 -16.86 -18.92
N SER A 10 -4.74 -18.07 -18.75
CA SER A 10 -5.92 -18.54 -19.48
C SER A 10 -7.24 -17.88 -19.03
N ARG A 11 -7.33 -17.40 -17.78
CA ARG A 11 -8.54 -16.78 -17.23
C ARG A 11 -8.79 -15.37 -17.78
N PHE A 12 -7.73 -14.61 -18.07
CA PHE A 12 -7.85 -13.21 -18.50
C PHE A 12 -7.80 -13.02 -20.02
N LYS A 13 -7.41 -14.03 -20.78
CA LYS A 13 -7.31 -13.95 -22.25
C LYS A 13 -8.64 -13.71 -22.97
N GLY A 14 -9.77 -13.89 -22.27
CA GLY A 14 -11.12 -13.62 -22.80
C GLY A 14 -11.67 -12.22 -22.47
N LEU A 15 -10.91 -11.35 -21.78
CA LEU A 15 -11.41 -10.02 -21.41
C LEU A 15 -11.54 -9.09 -22.65
N ASP A 16 -10.65 -9.25 -23.62
CA ASP A 16 -10.59 -8.44 -24.84
C ASP A 16 -11.80 -8.68 -25.77
N ASP A 17 -12.41 -9.88 -25.71
CA ASP A 17 -13.51 -10.29 -26.57
C ASP A 17 -14.91 -9.88 -26.04
N VAL A 18 -14.99 -9.46 -24.77
CA VAL A 18 -16.29 -9.24 -24.08
C VAL A 18 -16.61 -7.76 -23.84
N LEU A 19 -15.63 -6.87 -23.92
CA LEU A 19 -15.88 -5.44 -23.74
C LEU A 19 -16.53 -4.85 -25.01
N PRO A 20 -17.75 -4.28 -24.92
CA PRO A 20 -18.47 -3.82 -26.09
C PRO A 20 -17.86 -2.52 -26.62
N GLY A 21 -17.21 -2.62 -27.79
CA GLY A 21 -16.65 -1.50 -28.53
C GLY A 21 -15.19 -1.73 -28.86
N GLY A 22 -14.91 -2.08 -30.13
CA GLY A 22 -13.56 -2.26 -30.69
C GLY A 22 -12.68 -1.01 -30.73
N ALA A 23 -12.86 -0.09 -29.78
CA ALA A 23 -11.97 1.05 -29.50
C ALA A 23 -11.05 0.79 -28.30
N ILE A 24 -11.29 -0.27 -27.51
CA ILE A 24 -10.44 -0.62 -26.36
C ILE A 24 -9.41 -1.63 -26.81
N GLY A 25 -8.35 -1.15 -27.47
CA GLY A 25 -7.13 -1.92 -27.63
C GLY A 25 -6.46 -2.07 -26.27
N PHE A 26 -6.80 -3.10 -25.51
CA PHE A 26 -5.86 -3.65 -24.52
C PHE A 26 -4.70 -4.25 -25.30
N GLU A 27 -3.77 -3.41 -25.78
CA GLU A 27 -2.52 -3.94 -26.30
C GLU A 27 -1.88 -4.79 -25.17
N GLY A 28 -1.45 -6.02 -25.47
CA GLY A 28 -0.93 -7.00 -24.50
C GLY A 28 0.11 -6.48 -23.50
N ARG A 29 0.69 -5.30 -23.74
CA ARG A 29 1.55 -4.54 -22.83
C ARG A 29 0.91 -4.26 -21.46
N THR A 30 -0.41 -4.07 -21.36
CA THR A 30 -1.08 -3.79 -20.08
C THR A 30 -1.13 -5.04 -19.19
N PHE A 31 -1.44 -6.20 -19.74
CA PHE A 31 -1.40 -7.46 -19.01
C PHE A 31 0.04 -7.90 -18.70
N ASP A 32 0.99 -7.65 -19.60
CA ASP A 32 2.42 -7.88 -19.36
C ASP A 32 2.94 -7.01 -18.21
N ALA A 33 2.49 -5.76 -18.08
CA ALA A 33 2.84 -4.88 -16.97
C ALA A 33 2.31 -5.40 -15.62
N ILE A 34 1.06 -5.89 -15.59
CA ILE A 34 0.45 -6.50 -14.39
C ILE A 34 1.21 -7.77 -13.97
N ASN A 35 1.54 -8.63 -14.93
CA ASN A 35 2.30 -9.86 -14.69
C ASN A 35 3.75 -9.56 -14.26
N THR A 36 4.39 -8.52 -14.81
CA THR A 36 5.76 -8.12 -14.45
C THR A 36 5.85 -7.60 -13.01
N VAL A 37 4.87 -6.77 -12.59
CA VAL A 37 4.80 -6.28 -11.20
C VAL A 37 4.55 -7.43 -10.22
N TYR A 38 3.76 -8.44 -10.62
CA TYR A 38 3.47 -9.63 -9.81
C TYR A 38 4.64 -10.63 -9.73
N ALA A 39 5.36 -10.88 -10.82
CA ALA A 39 6.57 -11.72 -10.80
C ALA A 39 7.67 -11.12 -9.90
N ALA A 40 7.77 -9.79 -9.85
CA ALA A 40 8.69 -9.08 -8.97
C ALA A 40 8.29 -9.16 -7.48
N SER A 41 7.00 -9.29 -7.15
CA SER A 41 6.49 -9.36 -5.78
C SER A 41 6.44 -10.78 -5.21
N THR A 42 6.41 -11.82 -6.05
CA THR A 42 6.23 -13.23 -5.64
C THR A 42 7.47 -14.11 -5.77
N SER A 43 8.58 -13.61 -6.32
CA SER A 43 9.82 -14.37 -6.47
C SER A 43 10.47 -14.70 -5.11
N PRO A 44 10.63 -15.99 -4.73
CA PRO A 44 11.37 -16.36 -3.53
C PRO A 44 12.87 -16.12 -3.73
N LEU A 45 13.51 -15.46 -2.76
CA LEU A 45 14.97 -15.34 -2.69
C LEU A 45 15.59 -16.74 -2.59
N SER A 46 16.29 -17.18 -3.63
CA SER A 46 17.34 -18.18 -3.47
C SER A 46 18.71 -17.56 -3.76
N THR A 47 19.58 -17.68 -2.75
CA THR A 47 21.05 -17.56 -2.77
C THR A 47 21.70 -16.18 -2.97
N PHE A 48 21.88 -15.46 -1.85
CA PHE A 48 23.15 -14.77 -1.58
C PHE A 48 24.15 -15.82 -1.04
N SER A 49 25.00 -16.37 -1.91
CA SER A 49 26.13 -17.21 -1.51
C SER A 49 27.32 -16.31 -1.16
N LYS A 50 27.76 -16.37 0.11
CA LYS A 50 29.00 -15.77 0.58
C LYS A 50 30.19 -16.50 -0.03
N SER A 51 31.06 -15.77 -0.70
CA SER A 51 32.37 -16.26 -1.12
C SER A 51 33.30 -16.44 0.07
N GLY A 52 33.85 -17.66 0.19
CA GLY A 52 35.27 -17.88 0.48
C GLY A 52 35.75 -17.84 1.93
N LYS A 53 35.74 -19.00 2.60
CA LYS A 53 36.97 -19.57 3.17
C LYS A 53 36.82 -21.07 3.47
N SER A 54 37.68 -21.82 2.78
CA SER A 54 37.93 -23.26 2.91
C SER A 54 38.39 -23.64 4.33
N LEU A 55 37.92 -24.78 4.84
CA LEU A 55 38.67 -25.71 5.70
C LEU A 55 37.92 -27.07 5.81
N SER A 56 38.53 -28.09 5.21
CA SER A 56 38.55 -29.54 5.52
C SER A 56 37.38 -30.26 6.22
N ALA A 57 36.87 -31.31 5.57
CA ALA A 57 36.07 -32.41 6.15
C ALA A 57 36.91 -33.46 6.90
N PRO A 58 36.28 -34.27 7.76
CA PRO A 58 36.08 -35.70 7.45
C PRO A 58 34.65 -36.18 7.79
N LYS A 59 33.97 -36.91 6.89
CA LYS A 59 33.77 -38.38 6.88
C LYS A 59 33.40 -38.98 8.25
N ASP A 60 32.11 -39.28 8.44
CA ASP A 60 31.56 -40.63 8.74
C ASP A 60 30.04 -40.53 9.00
N GLU A 61 29.27 -41.39 8.33
CA GLU A 61 27.84 -41.75 8.58
C GLU A 61 27.83 -43.18 9.22
N PRO A 62 26.73 -43.76 9.79
CA PRO A 62 25.32 -43.48 9.52
C PRO A 62 24.32 -43.62 10.72
N GLU A 63 23.02 -43.42 10.39
CA GLU A 63 21.80 -43.98 11.03
C GLU A 63 21.33 -43.52 12.42
N LEU A 64 20.18 -42.82 12.47
CA LEU A 64 18.99 -43.36 13.15
C LEU A 64 17.71 -42.64 12.71
N ALA A 65 16.83 -43.38 12.03
CA ALA A 65 15.45 -42.99 11.76
C ALA A 65 14.61 -43.10 13.04
N ILE A 66 13.96 -42.01 13.46
CA ILE A 66 12.76 -42.09 14.29
C ILE A 66 11.70 -41.16 13.69
N ALA A 67 10.68 -41.83 13.16
CA ALA A 67 9.43 -41.23 12.74
C ALA A 67 8.75 -40.51 13.91
N LYS A 68 8.44 -39.22 13.73
CA LYS A 68 7.25 -38.60 14.32
C LYS A 68 6.46 -37.92 13.21
N LYS A 69 5.46 -38.69 12.75
CA LYS A 69 4.33 -38.25 11.94
C LYS A 69 3.48 -37.30 12.82
N ALA A 70 3.85 -36.03 12.87
CA ALA A 70 2.99 -34.98 13.41
C ALA A 70 2.20 -34.40 12.23
N THR A 71 0.95 -34.83 12.14
CA THR A 71 -0.08 -34.28 11.25
C THR A 71 -0.23 -32.78 11.53
N LEU A 72 0.46 -31.94 10.75
CA LEU A 72 0.25 -30.50 10.66
C LEU A 72 -0.65 -30.23 9.43
N SER A 73 -1.87 -30.76 9.45
CA SER A 73 -2.94 -30.33 8.55
C SER A 73 -3.96 -29.57 9.39
N GLY A 74 -4.02 -28.25 9.25
CA GLY A 74 -5.15 -27.49 9.81
C GLY A 74 -4.91 -26.06 10.28
N LYS A 75 -3.73 -25.46 10.08
CA LYS A 75 -3.52 -24.03 10.43
C LYS A 75 -2.78 -23.18 9.39
N PHE A 76 -2.36 -23.78 8.27
CA PHE A 76 -1.72 -23.04 7.17
C PHE A 76 -2.65 -22.76 5.98
N SER A 77 -3.87 -23.31 5.94
CA SER A 77 -4.82 -23.04 4.85
C SER A 77 -5.39 -21.64 4.94
N ASP A 78 -5.78 -21.20 6.14
CA ASP A 78 -6.59 -19.99 6.30
C ASP A 78 -5.75 -18.72 6.04
N GLN A 79 -4.47 -18.72 6.42
CA GLN A 79 -3.57 -17.60 6.16
C GLN A 79 -3.11 -17.51 4.70
N ALA A 80 -2.94 -18.65 4.02
CA ALA A 80 -2.64 -18.66 2.59
C ALA A 80 -3.85 -18.17 1.78
N GLU A 81 -5.06 -18.53 2.20
CA GLU A 81 -6.32 -18.11 1.56
C GLU A 81 -6.58 -16.60 1.74
N ASP A 82 -6.28 -16.04 2.92
CA ASP A 82 -6.39 -14.59 3.17
C ASP A 82 -5.33 -13.76 2.41
N GLN A 83 -4.11 -14.28 2.27
CA GLN A 83 -3.07 -13.63 1.46
C GLN A 83 -3.40 -13.65 -0.04
N ASP A 84 -3.96 -14.74 -0.56
CA ASP A 84 -4.38 -14.84 -1.97
C ASP A 84 -5.54 -13.89 -2.28
N LYS A 85 -6.54 -13.79 -1.39
CA LYS A 85 -7.66 -12.86 -1.52
C LYS A 85 -7.22 -11.39 -1.52
N SER A 86 -6.19 -11.05 -0.73
CA SER A 86 -5.59 -9.70 -0.73
C SER A 86 -4.90 -9.37 -2.07
N ALA A 87 -4.18 -10.34 -2.65
CA ALA A 87 -3.52 -10.16 -3.94
C ALA A 87 -4.52 -10.02 -5.09
N GLU A 88 -5.57 -10.85 -5.12
CA GLU A 88 -6.66 -10.75 -6.11
C GLU A 88 -7.43 -9.42 -5.99
N SER A 89 -7.72 -8.98 -4.76
CA SER A 89 -8.35 -7.67 -4.50
C SER A 89 -7.50 -6.51 -5.02
N THR A 90 -6.18 -6.60 -4.90
CA THR A 90 -5.24 -5.59 -5.41
C THR A 90 -5.19 -5.59 -6.94
N LYS A 91 -5.15 -6.78 -7.58
CA LYS A 91 -5.21 -6.92 -9.04
C LYS A 91 -6.51 -6.32 -9.59
N LEU A 92 -7.64 -6.62 -8.95
CA LEU A 92 -8.95 -6.10 -9.32
C LEU A 92 -9.00 -4.57 -9.21
N PHE A 93 -8.54 -4.01 -8.09
CA PHE A 93 -8.51 -2.57 -7.89
C PHE A 93 -7.70 -1.88 -8.98
N MET A 94 -6.50 -2.40 -9.27
CA MET A 94 -5.64 -1.86 -10.32
C MET A 94 -6.32 -1.92 -11.69
N LEU A 95 -6.98 -3.02 -12.04
CA LEU A 95 -7.68 -3.17 -13.31
C LEU A 95 -8.82 -2.15 -13.46
N VAL A 96 -9.64 -2.00 -12.41
CA VAL A 96 -10.75 -1.04 -12.39
C VAL A 96 -10.24 0.40 -12.44
N SER A 97 -9.18 0.73 -11.70
CA SER A 97 -8.55 2.05 -11.75
C SER A 97 -7.96 2.37 -13.12
N MET A 98 -7.30 1.40 -13.77
CA MET A 98 -6.76 1.59 -15.11
C MET A 98 -7.88 1.84 -16.13
N TRP A 99 -8.94 1.04 -16.09
CA TRP A 99 -10.10 1.24 -16.95
C TRP A 99 -10.74 2.61 -16.72
N ALA A 100 -10.97 2.99 -15.47
CA ALA A 100 -11.56 4.29 -15.12
C ALA A 100 -10.70 5.46 -15.60
N THR A 101 -9.38 5.36 -15.44
CA THR A 101 -8.42 6.36 -15.92
C THR A 101 -8.50 6.57 -17.42
N GLN A 102 -8.59 5.47 -18.19
CA GLN A 102 -8.62 5.49 -19.65
C GLN A 102 -9.96 5.99 -20.22
N ASN A 103 -11.07 5.76 -19.50
CA ASN A 103 -12.41 6.04 -20.00
C ASN A 103 -13.03 7.32 -19.42
N ALA A 104 -12.39 7.97 -18.45
CA ALA A 104 -12.88 9.22 -17.89
C ALA A 104 -12.87 10.35 -18.93
N ASP A 105 -13.97 11.09 -19.02
CA ASP A 105 -14.11 12.30 -19.86
C ASP A 105 -13.28 13.47 -19.30
N GLU A 106 -13.28 14.63 -19.93
CA GLU A 106 -12.51 15.81 -19.47
C GLU A 106 -12.85 16.27 -18.05
N ASN A 107 -14.07 16.01 -17.58
CA ASN A 107 -14.54 16.32 -16.23
C ASN A 107 -14.16 15.26 -15.19
N GLY A 108 -13.53 14.17 -15.64
CA GLY A 108 -13.11 13.09 -14.77
C GLY A 108 -14.22 12.09 -14.46
N THR A 109 -15.23 12.03 -15.33
CA THR A 109 -16.40 11.18 -15.13
C THR A 109 -16.47 10.07 -16.18
N VAL A 110 -17.03 8.92 -15.81
CA VAL A 110 -17.35 7.82 -16.73
C VAL A 110 -18.85 7.61 -16.77
N SER A 111 -19.38 7.03 -17.85
CA SER A 111 -20.77 6.56 -17.85
C SER A 111 -20.95 5.52 -16.72
N GLY A 112 -21.87 5.79 -15.78
CA GLY A 112 -22.14 4.90 -14.66
C GLY A 112 -22.54 3.50 -15.11
N ASN A 113 -23.31 3.40 -16.21
CA ASN A 113 -23.66 2.13 -16.83
C ASN A 113 -22.42 1.34 -17.29
N SER A 114 -21.45 2.02 -17.89
CA SER A 114 -20.20 1.38 -18.33
C SER A 114 -19.36 0.89 -17.15
N PHE A 115 -19.31 1.67 -16.07
CA PHE A 115 -18.57 1.33 -14.86
C PHE A 115 -19.21 0.16 -14.08
N VAL A 116 -20.54 0.13 -13.96
CA VAL A 116 -21.26 -1.01 -13.40
C VAL A 116 -21.04 -2.27 -14.25
N ASN A 117 -21.12 -2.14 -15.58
CA ASN A 117 -20.97 -3.27 -16.48
C ASN A 117 -19.61 -3.96 -16.33
N ILE A 118 -18.50 -3.21 -16.18
CA ILE A 118 -17.20 -3.85 -16.01
C ILE A 118 -17.11 -4.62 -14.68
N ILE A 119 -17.68 -4.09 -13.59
CA ILE A 119 -17.72 -4.77 -12.29
C ILE A 119 -18.56 -6.06 -12.40
N GLU A 120 -19.73 -5.97 -13.02
CA GLU A 120 -20.60 -7.14 -13.22
C GLU A 120 -19.99 -8.20 -14.13
N VAL A 121 -19.23 -7.81 -15.16
CA VAL A 121 -18.47 -8.75 -16.00
C VAL A 121 -17.41 -9.47 -15.17
N LEU A 122 -16.60 -8.74 -14.39
CA LEU A 122 -15.57 -9.31 -13.51
C LEU A 122 -16.17 -10.28 -12.48
N LYS A 123 -17.32 -9.91 -11.89
CA LYS A 123 -18.04 -10.74 -10.93
C LYS A 123 -18.66 -11.99 -11.57
N ASN A 124 -19.50 -11.79 -12.58
CA ASN A 124 -20.37 -12.85 -13.09
C ASN A 124 -19.67 -13.78 -14.08
N GLN A 125 -18.73 -13.27 -14.87
CA GLN A 125 -18.05 -14.07 -15.90
C GLN A 125 -16.73 -14.64 -15.41
N PHE A 126 -15.98 -13.87 -14.63
CA PHE A 126 -14.65 -14.27 -14.17
C PHE A 126 -14.66 -14.79 -12.72
N GLY A 127 -15.78 -14.67 -12.01
CA GLY A 127 -15.91 -15.12 -10.62
C GLY A 127 -15.01 -14.36 -9.65
N ILE A 128 -14.60 -13.14 -10.01
CA ILE A 128 -13.70 -12.32 -9.20
C ILE A 128 -14.54 -11.70 -8.07
N ASP A 129 -14.01 -11.75 -6.84
CA ASP A 129 -14.65 -11.07 -5.71
C ASP A 129 -14.55 -9.55 -5.89
N THR A 130 -15.67 -8.91 -6.26
CA THR A 130 -15.78 -7.47 -6.45
C THR A 130 -16.07 -6.68 -5.19
N SER A 131 -16.27 -7.35 -4.04
CA SER A 131 -16.61 -6.70 -2.77
C SER A 131 -15.68 -5.52 -2.38
N PRO A 132 -14.35 -5.57 -2.62
CA PRO A 132 -13.47 -4.44 -2.34
C PRO A 132 -13.77 -3.19 -3.20
N VAL A 133 -14.08 -3.38 -4.48
CA VAL A 133 -14.42 -2.28 -5.40
C VAL A 133 -15.81 -1.73 -5.07
N GLU A 134 -16.76 -2.61 -4.75
CA GLU A 134 -18.11 -2.23 -4.32
C GLU A 134 -18.06 -1.34 -3.05
N LYS A 135 -17.25 -1.72 -2.05
CA LYS A 135 -17.03 -0.93 -0.83
C LYS A 135 -16.35 0.42 -1.11
N LEU A 136 -15.43 0.46 -2.06
CA LEU A 136 -14.81 1.72 -2.46
C LEU A 136 -15.83 2.66 -3.10
N ILE A 137 -16.68 2.15 -3.98
CA ILE A 137 -17.76 2.94 -4.59
C ILE A 137 -18.66 3.50 -3.50
N GLU A 138 -19.06 2.68 -2.53
CA GLU A 138 -19.84 3.13 -1.38
C GLU A 138 -19.13 4.23 -0.59
N ARG A 139 -17.82 4.11 -0.39
CA ARG A 139 -17.02 5.14 0.29
C ARG A 139 -16.96 6.46 -0.49
N VAL A 140 -16.75 6.39 -1.80
CA VAL A 140 -16.59 7.56 -2.68
C VAL A 140 -17.94 8.26 -2.88
N THR A 141 -19.02 7.50 -3.00
CA THR A 141 -20.37 8.04 -3.29
C THR A 141 -21.22 8.28 -2.06
N GLY A 142 -20.87 7.69 -0.92
CA GLY A 142 -21.74 7.58 0.26
C GLY A 142 -22.98 6.71 0.04
N THR A 143 -23.05 5.94 -1.05
CA THR A 143 -24.24 5.15 -1.44
C THR A 143 -23.89 3.68 -1.57
N PRO A 144 -24.62 2.73 -0.93
CA PRO A 144 -24.37 1.30 -1.07
C PRO A 144 -24.32 0.86 -2.53
N TYR A 145 -23.40 -0.05 -2.89
CA TYR A 145 -23.20 -0.44 -4.30
C TYR A 145 -24.49 -0.92 -4.99
N ALA A 146 -25.37 -1.64 -4.27
CA ALA A 146 -26.64 -2.09 -4.82
C ALA A 146 -27.57 -0.93 -5.22
N GLU A 147 -27.56 0.17 -4.47
CA GLU A 147 -28.32 1.39 -4.77
C GLU A 147 -27.64 2.19 -5.87
N PHE A 148 -26.31 2.33 -5.81
CA PHE A 148 -25.50 2.95 -6.85
C PHE A 148 -25.72 2.27 -8.21
N LYS A 149 -25.73 0.94 -8.27
CA LYS A 149 -25.96 0.15 -9.48
C LYS A 149 -27.26 0.55 -10.19
N ASN A 150 -28.32 0.81 -9.43
CA ASN A 150 -29.63 1.17 -9.98
C ASN A 150 -29.67 2.62 -10.46
N SER A 151 -28.96 3.54 -9.79
CA SER A 151 -28.92 4.96 -10.16
C SER A 151 -27.89 5.27 -11.26
N ALA A 152 -26.84 4.46 -11.39
CA ALA A 152 -25.74 4.63 -12.33
C ALA A 152 -26.15 4.47 -13.80
N GLN A 153 -27.31 3.87 -14.09
CA GLN A 153 -27.75 3.62 -15.47
C GLN A 153 -27.94 4.89 -16.30
N ASN A 154 -28.17 6.05 -15.65
CA ASN A 154 -28.46 7.31 -16.33
C ASN A 154 -27.57 8.48 -15.85
N THR A 155 -26.46 8.20 -15.18
CA THR A 155 -25.60 9.24 -14.60
C THR A 155 -24.15 9.04 -14.99
N ASN A 156 -23.41 10.15 -15.04
CA ASN A 156 -21.96 10.13 -15.08
C ASN A 156 -21.44 9.98 -13.65
N PHE A 157 -20.46 9.09 -13.48
CA PHE A 157 -19.84 8.79 -12.21
C PHE A 157 -18.46 9.44 -12.15
N ASP A 158 -18.23 10.28 -11.15
CA ASP A 158 -16.93 10.86 -10.87
C ASP A 158 -15.95 9.76 -10.43
N VAL A 159 -14.93 9.54 -11.25
CA VAL A 159 -13.87 8.55 -11.01
C VAL A 159 -12.54 9.20 -10.66
N SER A 160 -12.52 10.48 -10.29
CA SER A 160 -11.31 11.16 -9.80
C SER A 160 -10.68 10.46 -8.59
N GLY A 161 -11.46 9.69 -7.81
CA GLY A 161 -10.96 8.83 -6.74
C GLY A 161 -10.15 7.58 -7.20
N PHE A 162 -10.06 7.33 -8.51
CA PHE A 162 -9.36 6.19 -9.12
C PHE A 162 -8.07 6.58 -9.87
N TYR A 163 -7.78 7.88 -10.04
CA TYR A 163 -6.55 8.34 -10.71
C TYR A 163 -6.04 9.66 -10.15
N HIS A 164 -4.73 9.88 -10.25
CA HIS A 164 -4.11 11.19 -10.07
C HIS A 164 -4.11 11.94 -11.39
N GLN A 165 -4.51 13.21 -11.38
CA GLN A 165 -4.35 14.11 -12.52
C GLN A 165 -3.25 15.13 -12.24
N ASP A 166 -2.24 15.22 -13.11
CA ASP A 166 -1.20 16.23 -12.98
C ASP A 166 -1.67 17.62 -13.43
N THR A 167 -0.86 18.65 -13.20
CA THR A 167 -1.17 20.04 -13.59
C THR A 167 -1.24 20.27 -15.10
N LYS A 168 -0.82 19.28 -15.91
CA LYS A 168 -0.91 19.28 -17.37
C LYS A 168 -2.13 18.50 -17.87
N GLY A 169 -2.94 17.96 -16.96
CA GLY A 169 -4.13 17.19 -17.27
C GLY A 169 -3.89 15.70 -17.50
N ASN A 170 -2.65 15.20 -17.40
CA ASN A 170 -2.32 13.79 -17.60
C ASN A 170 -2.84 12.97 -16.42
N ARG A 171 -3.47 11.83 -16.70
CA ARG A 171 -4.04 10.95 -15.67
C ARG A 171 -3.20 9.69 -15.49
N SER A 172 -2.95 9.33 -14.25
CA SER A 172 -2.26 8.09 -13.85
C SER A 172 -3.13 7.34 -12.85
N PRO A 173 -3.40 6.04 -13.03
CA PRO A 173 -4.25 5.30 -12.11
C PRO A 173 -3.70 5.37 -10.69
N ILE A 174 -4.59 5.60 -9.72
CA ILE A 174 -4.27 5.42 -8.31
C ILE A 174 -4.07 3.92 -8.16
N ILE A 175 -2.85 3.52 -7.85
CA ILE A 175 -2.55 2.18 -7.39
C ILE A 175 -2.74 2.25 -5.88
N ARG A 176 -3.97 2.02 -5.39
CA ARG A 176 -4.14 1.67 -3.98
C ARG A 176 -3.49 0.32 -3.82
N ASN A 177 -2.32 0.32 -3.22
CA ASN A 177 -1.63 -0.91 -2.85
C ASN A 177 -2.50 -1.60 -1.82
N GLY A 178 -3.40 -2.48 -2.28
CA GLY A 178 -4.58 -3.02 -1.60
C GLY A 178 -4.34 -3.87 -0.36
N GLY A 179 -3.52 -3.40 0.56
CA GLY A 179 -3.36 -4.01 1.87
C GLY A 179 -3.16 -3.05 3.04
N PHE A 180 -2.87 -1.76 2.81
CA PHE A 180 -2.87 -0.81 3.93
C PHE A 180 -4.28 -0.28 4.21
N ASP A 181 -4.77 -0.51 5.43
CA ASP A 181 -6.12 -0.12 5.86
C ASP A 181 -6.08 1.27 6.52
N SER A 182 -6.11 2.33 5.70
CA SER A 182 -6.18 3.71 6.21
C SER A 182 -7.38 3.96 7.09
N ASP A 183 -8.53 3.33 6.82
CA ASP A 183 -9.72 3.51 7.66
C ASP A 183 -9.45 2.98 9.06
N LYS A 184 -8.76 1.84 9.18
CA LYS A 184 -8.37 1.30 10.49
C LYS A 184 -7.40 2.24 11.21
N VAL A 185 -6.43 2.82 10.52
CA VAL A 185 -5.53 3.84 11.09
C VAL A 185 -6.31 5.05 11.61
N LEU A 186 -7.22 5.58 10.79
CA LEU A 186 -8.06 6.73 11.15
C LEU A 186 -9.00 6.40 12.32
N ARG A 187 -9.60 5.20 12.35
CA ARG A 187 -10.45 4.74 13.46
C ARG A 187 -9.67 4.57 14.76
N ILE A 188 -8.47 3.98 14.72
CA ILE A 188 -7.62 3.84 15.90
C ILE A 188 -7.25 5.23 16.42
N ALA A 189 -6.75 6.12 15.55
CA ALA A 189 -6.39 7.47 15.95
C ALA A 189 -7.58 8.25 16.54
N ALA A 190 -8.77 8.15 15.94
CA ALA A 190 -9.97 8.84 16.43
C ALA A 190 -10.47 8.33 17.79
N SER A 191 -10.19 7.07 18.14
CA SER A 191 -10.58 6.46 19.42
C SER A 191 -9.45 6.44 20.45
N ASP A 192 -8.25 6.91 20.07
CA ASP A 192 -7.08 6.84 20.92
C ASP A 192 -7.10 7.88 22.05
N ASN A 193 -6.55 7.50 23.20
CA ASN A 193 -6.34 8.33 24.37
C ASN A 193 -4.87 8.79 24.52
N ALA A 194 -4.08 8.79 23.44
CA ALA A 194 -2.70 9.27 23.48
C ALA A 194 -2.60 10.66 24.12
N GLY A 195 -3.61 11.52 23.92
CA GLY A 195 -3.63 12.88 24.42
C GLY A 195 -2.79 13.81 23.54
N ALA A 196 -3.14 15.10 23.52
CA ALA A 196 -2.44 16.08 22.70
C ALA A 196 -0.94 16.14 23.06
N GLY A 197 -0.07 16.02 22.05
CA GLY A 197 1.38 16.11 22.23
C GLY A 197 2.10 14.78 22.43
N ASN A 198 1.39 13.64 22.50
CA ASN A 198 2.00 12.31 22.61
C ASN A 198 1.97 11.55 21.29
N CYS A 199 2.54 12.15 20.24
CA CYS A 199 2.53 11.60 18.88
C CYS A 199 3.08 10.15 18.81
N ALA A 200 4.18 9.86 19.49
CA ALA A 200 4.77 8.51 19.53
C ALA A 200 3.86 7.46 20.17
N LYS A 201 3.07 7.83 21.20
CA LYS A 201 2.08 6.92 21.78
C LYS A 201 0.98 6.61 20.75
N GLY A 202 0.49 7.63 20.04
CA GLY A 202 -0.55 7.45 19.02
C GLY A 202 -0.11 6.57 17.86
N VAL A 203 1.08 6.83 17.31
CA VAL A 203 1.65 5.99 16.25
C VAL A 203 1.90 4.57 16.74
N ALA A 204 2.37 4.37 17.98
CA ALA A 204 2.55 3.02 18.52
C ALA A 204 1.22 2.25 18.65
N ASN A 205 0.16 2.91 19.12
CA ASN A 205 -1.18 2.31 19.21
C ASN A 205 -1.72 1.93 17.83
N ILE A 206 -1.49 2.74 16.81
CA ILE A 206 -1.83 2.42 15.42
C ILE A 206 -1.06 1.18 14.95
N ALA A 207 0.27 1.16 15.10
CA ALA A 207 1.10 0.04 14.67
C ALA A 207 0.69 -1.27 15.37
N GLU A 208 0.49 -1.25 16.69
CA GLU A 208 0.01 -2.41 17.44
C GLU A 208 -1.40 -2.85 16.98
N GLY A 209 -2.30 -1.91 16.71
CA GLY A 209 -3.63 -2.21 16.18
C GLY A 209 -3.61 -2.80 14.76
N LEU A 210 -2.57 -2.52 13.98
CA LEU A 210 -2.27 -3.16 12.69
C LEU A 210 -1.56 -4.52 12.84
N GLY A 211 -1.12 -4.88 14.05
CA GLY A 211 -0.36 -6.10 14.31
C GLY A 211 1.10 -6.00 13.87
N TRP A 212 1.65 -4.80 13.84
CA TRP A 212 3.02 -4.51 13.41
C TRP A 212 3.93 -4.25 14.59
N ASP A 213 5.13 -4.81 14.55
CA ASP A 213 6.10 -4.65 15.63
C ASP A 213 6.58 -3.20 15.74
N VAL A 214 6.51 -2.65 16.95
CA VAL A 214 7.01 -1.31 17.24
C VAL A 214 7.58 -1.27 18.66
N GLN A 215 8.70 -0.58 18.81
CA GLN A 215 9.22 -0.27 20.14
C GLN A 215 8.70 1.10 20.57
N ARG A 216 7.94 1.14 21.67
CA ARG A 216 7.51 2.39 22.30
C ARG A 216 8.71 3.20 22.81
N GLY A 217 8.58 4.52 22.80
CA GLY A 217 9.64 5.46 23.19
C GLY A 217 9.35 6.87 22.68
N HIS A 218 10.34 7.75 22.78
CA HIS A 218 10.23 9.10 22.20
C HIS A 218 10.44 9.07 20.69
N ALA A 219 9.79 9.98 19.96
CA ALA A 219 9.89 10.06 18.50
C ALA A 219 11.34 10.19 17.98
N THR A 220 12.22 10.88 18.72
CA THR A 220 13.66 11.00 18.43
C THR A 220 14.41 9.66 18.37
N GLU A 221 13.90 8.61 19.01
CA GLU A 221 14.56 7.32 19.05
C GLU A 221 14.17 6.42 17.85
N TRP A 222 13.08 6.76 17.15
CA TRP A 222 12.44 5.87 16.19
C TRP A 222 13.26 5.62 14.93
N ASP A 223 14.09 6.58 14.51
CA ASP A 223 15.05 6.38 13.41
C ASP A 223 16.02 5.20 13.68
N LYS A 224 16.29 4.92 14.96
CA LYS A 224 17.19 3.85 15.42
C LYS A 224 16.45 2.57 15.77
N THR A 225 15.23 2.67 16.30
CA THR A 225 14.47 1.50 16.78
C THR A 225 13.61 0.86 15.70
N LEU A 226 13.01 1.63 14.78
CA LEU A 226 12.16 1.08 13.71
C LEU A 226 12.90 0.01 12.87
N PRO A 227 14.14 0.22 12.38
CA PRO A 227 14.85 -0.81 11.60
C PRO A 227 15.05 -2.14 12.32
N ARG A 228 15.12 -2.13 13.65
CA ARG A 228 15.30 -3.34 14.46
C ARG A 228 14.01 -4.16 14.61
N ASN A 229 12.87 -3.57 14.25
CA ASN A 229 11.54 -4.13 14.42
C ASN A 229 10.83 -4.30 13.06
N GLY A 230 11.56 -4.71 12.01
CA GLY A 230 10.94 -5.05 10.72
C GLY A 230 10.55 -3.86 9.84
N TRP A 231 10.97 -2.63 10.18
CA TRP A 231 10.75 -1.46 9.32
C TRP A 231 11.94 -1.21 8.40
N VAL A 232 11.68 -0.77 7.18
CA VAL A 232 12.70 -0.39 6.21
C VAL A 232 12.61 1.11 5.95
N LYS A 233 13.74 1.80 6.09
CA LYS A 233 13.88 3.21 5.69
C LYS A 233 13.76 3.31 4.18
N LEU A 234 12.88 4.20 3.71
CA LEU A 234 12.65 4.48 2.29
C LEU A 234 13.64 5.53 1.80
N GLN A 235 14.63 5.13 1.00
CA GLN A 235 15.61 6.07 0.44
C GLN A 235 14.95 7.05 -0.53
N GLY A 236 15.29 8.34 -0.43
CA GLY A 236 14.72 9.39 -1.28
C GLY A 236 13.27 9.78 -0.94
N ALA A 237 12.64 9.13 0.04
CA ALA A 237 11.35 9.56 0.54
C ALA A 237 11.46 10.84 1.38
N ASN A 238 10.45 11.68 1.27
CA ASN A 238 10.18 12.85 2.08
C ASN A 238 8.72 12.80 2.55
N ALA A 239 8.32 13.74 3.42
CA ALA A 239 6.97 13.76 3.96
C ALA A 239 5.85 13.80 2.89
N HIS A 240 6.10 14.44 1.75
CA HIS A 240 5.09 14.62 0.71
C HIS A 240 4.98 13.44 -0.25
N ASN A 241 6.07 12.74 -0.55
CA ASN A 241 6.06 11.58 -1.46
C ASN A 241 6.03 10.22 -0.73
N ALA A 242 6.12 10.20 0.61
CA ALA A 242 6.04 8.95 1.36
C ALA A 242 4.70 8.23 1.10
N PRO A 243 4.72 6.90 0.91
CA PRO A 243 3.54 6.12 0.60
C PRO A 243 2.62 5.98 1.82
N GLU A 244 1.36 5.65 1.56
CA GLU A 244 0.41 5.21 2.58
C GLU A 244 1.00 4.05 3.41
N GLY A 245 0.77 4.07 4.72
CA GLY A 245 1.33 3.09 5.66
C GLY A 245 2.79 3.32 6.05
N ALA A 246 3.46 4.32 5.48
CA ALA A 246 4.75 4.74 6.00
C ALA A 246 4.61 5.50 7.34
N VAL A 247 5.56 5.31 8.24
CA VAL A 247 5.80 6.16 9.41
C VAL A 247 6.86 7.19 9.06
N LEU A 248 6.52 8.47 9.25
CA LEU A 248 7.43 9.59 9.13
C LEU A 248 8.04 9.89 10.49
N VAL A 249 9.36 10.10 10.53
CA VAL A 249 10.11 10.43 11.74
C VAL A 249 10.74 11.80 11.57
N TYR A 250 10.63 12.64 12.61
CA TYR A 250 11.21 13.97 12.69
C TYR A 250 12.02 14.11 13.97
N ASN A 251 13.26 14.55 13.84
CA ASN A 251 14.15 14.78 14.99
C ASN A 251 13.67 15.97 15.82
N SER A 252 14.04 15.99 17.10
CA SER A 252 13.81 17.15 17.94
C SER A 252 14.74 18.30 17.57
N ASP A 253 14.38 19.52 17.95
CA ASP A 253 15.28 20.66 17.82
C ASP A 253 16.54 20.45 18.69
N ILE A 254 16.39 19.88 19.89
CA ILE A 254 17.50 19.57 20.80
C ILE A 254 18.51 18.61 20.15
N GLU A 255 18.04 17.52 19.53
CA GLU A 255 18.92 16.54 18.88
C GLU A 255 19.69 17.15 17.70
N LEU A 256 19.09 18.12 17.01
CA LEU A 256 19.72 18.86 15.93
C LEU A 256 20.60 20.03 16.43
N GLY A 257 20.77 20.20 17.74
CA GLY A 257 21.53 21.31 18.32
C GLY A 257 20.86 22.69 18.15
N LYS A 258 19.58 22.72 17.78
CA LYS A 258 18.78 23.94 17.65
C LYS A 258 18.19 24.33 19.01
N LYS A 259 17.88 25.61 19.19
CA LYS A 259 17.09 26.06 20.34
C LYS A 259 15.69 25.43 20.26
N ALA A 260 15.30 24.68 21.30
CA ALA A 260 13.99 24.06 21.36
C ALA A 260 12.89 25.12 21.22
N ARG A 261 12.04 24.98 20.20
CA ARG A 261 10.77 25.70 20.13
C ARG A 261 9.91 25.11 21.23
N ASN A 262 9.60 25.85 22.31
CA ASN A 262 8.85 25.43 23.51
C ASN A 262 7.58 24.59 23.21
N SER A 263 7.76 23.33 22.83
CA SER A 263 6.77 22.43 22.26
C SER A 263 7.27 21.00 22.43
N GLY A 264 6.37 20.04 22.51
CA GLY A 264 6.73 18.62 22.63
C GLY A 264 7.67 18.17 21.51
N GLY A 265 7.38 18.57 20.26
CA GLY A 265 8.22 18.22 19.11
C GLY A 265 9.64 18.79 19.18
N GLY A 266 9.80 20.01 19.69
CA GLY A 266 11.11 20.62 19.87
C GLY A 266 12.03 19.86 20.84
N VAL A 267 11.44 19.12 21.80
CA VAL A 267 12.17 18.36 22.82
C VAL A 267 12.30 16.88 22.46
N TYR A 268 11.20 16.26 22.02
CA TYR A 268 11.07 14.80 21.87
C TYR A 268 10.92 14.32 20.42
N GLY A 269 10.91 15.23 19.44
CA GLY A 269 10.69 14.92 18.04
C GLY A 269 9.21 14.70 17.71
N HIS A 270 8.94 14.29 16.48
CA HIS A 270 7.58 13.98 16.03
C HIS A 270 7.56 12.72 15.18
N VAL A 271 6.47 11.95 15.28
CA VAL A 271 6.20 10.81 14.39
C VAL A 271 4.75 10.80 13.98
N GLU A 272 4.47 10.29 12.79
CA GLU A 272 3.13 10.17 12.23
C GLU A 272 3.07 9.10 11.14
N PHE A 273 1.95 8.42 11.01
CA PHE A 273 1.60 7.58 9.88
C PHE A 273 1.12 8.42 8.70
N VAL A 274 1.42 7.95 7.50
CA VAL A 274 0.76 8.39 6.27
C VAL A 274 -0.49 7.54 6.08
N ALA A 275 -1.64 8.19 5.97
CA ALA A 275 -2.91 7.57 5.66
C ALA A 275 -3.60 8.34 4.53
N GLU A 276 -4.69 7.79 4.00
CA GLU A 276 -5.56 8.41 3.03
C GLU A 276 -6.92 8.74 3.67
N GLY A 277 -7.39 9.97 3.45
CA GLY A 277 -8.71 10.41 3.87
C GLY A 277 -9.82 9.97 2.90
N ALA A 278 -11.07 10.28 3.28
CA ALA A 278 -12.25 9.88 2.51
C ALA A 278 -12.25 10.34 1.03
N ASN A 279 -11.58 11.46 0.71
CA ASN A 279 -11.55 12.04 -0.63
C ASN A 279 -10.21 11.78 -1.35
N GLY A 280 -9.44 10.77 -0.92
CA GLY A 280 -8.14 10.47 -1.51
C GLY A 280 -7.00 11.38 -1.05
N GLN A 281 -7.26 12.33 -0.13
CA GLN A 281 -6.23 13.24 0.36
C GLN A 281 -5.25 12.53 1.30
N LYS A 282 -3.96 12.86 1.18
CA LYS A 282 -2.94 12.39 2.13
C LYS A 282 -3.14 13.03 3.50
N LEU A 283 -3.23 12.19 4.52
CA LEU A 283 -3.34 12.57 5.92
C LEU A 283 -2.12 12.10 6.70
N PHE A 284 -1.75 12.89 7.69
CA PHE A 284 -0.65 12.61 8.62
C PHE A 284 -1.24 12.35 10.00
N VAL A 285 -1.11 11.12 10.46
CA VAL A 285 -1.91 10.58 11.57
C VAL A 285 -1.00 10.16 12.72
N SER A 286 -1.24 10.72 13.90
CA SER A 286 -0.62 10.23 15.13
C SER A 286 -1.71 10.04 16.20
N ASP A 287 -1.89 11.01 17.08
CA ASP A 287 -3.04 11.10 17.99
C ASP A 287 -4.34 11.53 17.28
N LYS A 288 -4.22 12.17 16.11
CA LYS A 288 -5.32 12.52 15.22
C LYS A 288 -4.81 12.75 13.80
N ALA A 289 -5.72 12.70 12.83
CA ALA A 289 -5.41 13.02 11.44
C ALA A 289 -5.22 14.54 11.24
N ARG A 290 -4.23 14.90 10.41
CA ARG A 290 -3.88 16.28 10.04
C ARG A 290 -3.53 16.35 8.56
N ASN A 291 -3.67 17.54 7.96
CA ASN A 291 -3.34 17.78 6.55
C ASN A 291 -1.87 18.18 6.32
N ASN A 292 -1.14 18.48 7.40
CA ASN A 292 0.25 18.91 7.36
C ASN A 292 1.14 17.97 8.16
N ALA A 293 2.32 17.71 7.63
CA ALA A 293 3.29 16.79 8.19
C ALA A 293 4.19 17.49 9.24
N GLY A 294 4.72 16.71 10.18
CA GLY A 294 5.82 17.09 11.08
C GLY A 294 5.45 17.88 12.33
N GLY A 295 4.16 18.13 12.56
CA GLY A 295 3.66 18.77 13.78
C GLY A 295 4.34 20.12 14.06
N SER A 296 4.96 20.26 15.24
CA SER A 296 5.68 21.49 15.61
C SER A 296 7.12 21.56 15.11
N VAL A 297 7.61 20.52 14.43
CA VAL A 297 8.98 20.41 13.87
C VAL A 297 8.99 19.99 12.39
N PRO A 298 8.21 20.65 11.50
CA PRO A 298 8.05 20.23 10.10
C PRO A 298 9.33 20.21 9.28
N ASN A 299 10.35 20.98 9.69
CA ASN A 299 11.64 21.08 9.01
C ASN A 299 12.72 20.14 9.58
N ASN A 300 12.37 19.21 10.46
CA ASN A 300 13.31 18.28 11.09
C ASN A 300 13.13 16.84 10.59
N PHE A 301 12.67 16.65 9.35
CA PHE A 301 12.42 15.33 8.78
C PHE A 301 13.71 14.46 8.80
N ALA A 302 13.60 13.26 9.39
CA ALA A 302 14.70 12.32 9.56
C ALA A 302 14.59 11.10 8.62
N GLY A 303 13.35 10.69 8.30
CA GLY A 303 13.11 9.60 7.38
C GLY A 303 11.66 9.15 7.31
N ALA A 304 11.34 8.40 6.25
CA ALA A 304 10.11 7.63 6.14
C ALA A 304 10.44 6.14 6.20
N TYR A 305 9.59 5.38 6.88
CA TYR A 305 9.78 3.98 7.18
C TYR A 305 8.54 3.19 6.80
N ILE A 306 8.70 2.05 6.14
CA ILE A 306 7.58 1.15 5.87
C ILE A 306 7.82 -0.20 6.53
N TYR A 307 6.79 -0.76 7.12
CA TYR A 307 6.88 -2.04 7.79
C TYR A 307 6.83 -3.18 6.77
N VAL A 308 7.80 -4.10 6.84
CA VAL A 308 7.92 -5.26 5.93
C VAL A 308 8.02 -6.59 6.70
N GLY A 309 7.73 -6.56 8.01
CA GLY A 309 7.70 -7.75 8.86
C GLY A 309 6.41 -8.55 8.73
N ASP A 310 6.16 -9.41 9.70
CA ASP A 310 4.98 -10.26 9.74
C ASP A 310 3.70 -9.42 9.84
N ASN A 311 2.65 -9.82 9.10
CA ASN A 311 1.38 -9.09 8.96
C ASN A 311 1.48 -7.77 8.16
N ALA A 312 2.62 -7.46 7.55
CA ALA A 312 2.71 -6.39 6.57
C ALA A 312 1.95 -6.77 5.28
N PRO A 313 1.27 -5.82 4.63
CA PRO A 313 0.82 -5.95 3.26
C PRO A 313 1.95 -6.40 2.34
N ALA A 314 1.71 -7.36 1.45
CA ALA A 314 2.72 -7.84 0.49
C ALA A 314 3.29 -6.70 -0.38
N SER A 315 2.48 -5.67 -0.64
CA SER A 315 2.87 -4.46 -1.36
C SER A 315 3.97 -3.66 -0.65
N ASN A 316 4.08 -3.68 0.68
CA ASN A 316 5.07 -2.90 1.42
C ASN A 316 6.51 -3.29 1.05
N LEU A 317 6.76 -4.57 0.79
CA LEU A 317 8.08 -5.05 0.36
C LEU A 317 8.43 -4.52 -1.04
N ALA A 318 7.47 -4.52 -1.97
CA ALA A 318 7.66 -3.96 -3.30
C ALA A 318 7.92 -2.45 -3.24
N ILE A 319 7.15 -1.72 -2.42
CA ILE A 319 7.35 -0.29 -2.17
C ILE A 319 8.76 -0.02 -1.66
N ALA A 320 9.20 -0.74 -0.63
CA ALA A 320 10.54 -0.58 -0.06
C ALA A 320 11.65 -0.80 -1.10
N ARG A 321 11.52 -1.83 -1.94
CA ARG A 321 12.47 -2.10 -3.04
C ARG A 321 12.51 -0.95 -4.03
N ASN A 322 11.36 -0.44 -4.46
CA ASN A 322 11.32 0.61 -5.48
C ASN A 322 11.96 1.91 -5.00
N PHE A 323 11.60 2.39 -3.80
CA PHE A 323 12.24 3.56 -3.18
C PHE A 323 13.76 3.36 -3.06
N ASN A 324 14.20 2.18 -2.61
CA ASN A 324 15.63 1.92 -2.35
C ASN A 324 16.45 1.67 -3.62
N GLN A 325 15.82 1.30 -4.73
CA GLN A 325 16.46 1.21 -6.04
C GLN A 325 16.47 2.57 -6.78
N GLY A 326 15.93 3.63 -6.18
CA GLY A 326 15.73 4.91 -6.86
C GLY A 326 14.71 4.83 -7.99
N ILE A 327 13.96 3.72 -8.07
CA ILE A 327 12.80 3.60 -8.95
C ILE A 327 11.73 4.46 -8.29
N SER A 328 11.62 5.69 -8.76
CA SER A 328 10.57 6.59 -8.34
C SER A 328 9.23 5.89 -8.60
N LEU A 329 8.59 5.39 -7.55
CA LEU A 329 7.15 5.18 -7.50
C LEU A 329 6.56 6.58 -7.52
N ALA A 330 6.55 7.20 -8.69
CA ALA A 330 6.20 8.58 -8.81
C ALA A 330 4.69 8.72 -8.58
N SER A 331 4.29 8.84 -7.31
CA SER A 331 3.18 9.73 -6.95
C SER A 331 3.67 11.12 -7.36
N HIS A 332 3.27 11.57 -8.54
CA HIS A 332 3.62 12.87 -9.11
C HIS A 332 2.94 13.98 -8.28
N GLY A 333 3.48 14.24 -7.09
CA GLY A 333 3.29 15.51 -6.39
C GLY A 333 4.24 16.55 -7.00
N PRO A 334 3.81 17.82 -7.17
CA PRO A 334 4.64 18.83 -7.80
C PRO A 334 5.87 19.14 -6.95
N THR A 335 7.01 19.30 -7.62
CA THR A 335 8.17 20.00 -7.09
C THR A 335 7.73 21.40 -6.67
N PRO A 336 7.97 21.85 -5.42
CA PRO A 336 7.61 23.20 -5.02
C PRO A 336 8.35 24.22 -5.90
N PRO A 337 7.71 25.34 -6.28
CA PRO A 337 8.37 26.38 -7.06
C PRO A 337 9.58 26.89 -6.28
N ASN A 338 10.70 26.97 -6.99
CA ASN A 338 11.95 27.53 -6.51
C ASN A 338 11.72 29.02 -6.21
N LEU A 339 11.53 29.38 -4.94
CA LEU A 339 11.48 30.76 -4.51
C LEU A 339 12.92 31.25 -4.34
N GLY A 340 13.46 31.79 -5.44
CA GLY A 340 14.58 32.73 -5.41
C GLY A 340 14.17 34.09 -4.85
#